data_AF-A0A1T4N1A6-F1
#
_entry.id   AF-A0A1T4N1A6-F1
#
_cell.length_a   1.000
_cell.length_b   1.000
_cell.length_c   1.000
_cell.angle_alpha   90.00
_cell.angle_beta   90.00
_cell.angle_gamma   90.00
#
_symmetry.space_group_name_H-M   'P 1'
#
loop_
_entity.id
_entity.type
_entity.pdbx_description
1 polymer ?
#
loop_
_entity_poly.entity_id
_entity_poly.type
_entity_poly.pdbx_seq_one_letter_code
_entity_poly.pdbx_strand_id
1 'polypeptide(L)'
;MRLNRTGVLLHIDKAKGNDSGVTAHIERTYAPNNVDASRTCFNRELVQFPENITSRTQAIEHRIATAGIYRKVSDNQVRALRFILSGSHEDMLRIEKEGRLSEWCEASMDWLRQTFGAENVVAATLHADEETPHIHATVVPIVQGERRKAKDEADNGKRKYKTKRNKVRLCADDVLTPKKLEEYQTTYARAASA
;
A
#
# COMPACT_ATOMS: atom_id res chain seq x y z
N MET A 1 -3.49 27.74 -20.19
CA MET A 1 -3.88 27.88 -18.77
C MET A 1 -3.13 26.81 -17.99
N ARG A 2 -2.06 27.18 -17.28
CA ARG A 2 -1.26 26.22 -16.49
C ARG A 2 -2.10 25.87 -15.26
N LEU A 3 -2.63 24.66 -15.20
CA LEU A 3 -3.16 24.09 -13.96
C LEU A 3 -2.02 24.11 -12.94
N ASN A 4 -2.23 24.77 -11.80
CA ASN A 4 -1.38 24.60 -10.63
C ASN A 4 -1.29 23.09 -10.37
N ARG A 5 -0.12 22.49 -10.61
CA ARG A 5 0.14 21.10 -10.27
C ARG A 5 0.22 21.03 -8.75
N THR A 6 -0.89 20.72 -8.08
CA THR A 6 -0.82 20.15 -6.74
C THR A 6 0.02 18.88 -6.84
N GLY A 7 1.20 18.91 -6.23
CA GLY A 7 2.23 17.90 -6.46
C GLY A 7 1.98 16.67 -5.59
N VAL A 8 0.89 15.93 -5.80
CA VAL A 8 0.64 14.69 -5.06
C VAL A 8 1.61 13.60 -5.51
N LEU A 9 2.21 12.88 -4.56
CA LEU A 9 3.14 11.78 -4.82
C LEU A 9 2.53 10.46 -4.33
N LEU A 10 2.39 9.51 -5.25
CA LEU A 10 2.04 8.12 -4.97
C LEU A 10 3.09 7.23 -5.62
N HIS A 11 3.83 6.49 -4.79
CA HIS A 11 4.76 5.48 -5.25
C HIS A 11 4.33 4.10 -4.73
N ILE A 12 4.42 3.07 -5.60
CA ILE A 12 4.02 1.71 -5.27
C ILE A 12 5.13 0.74 -5.65
N ASP A 13 5.58 -0.03 -4.66
CA ASP A 13 6.62 -1.02 -4.78
C ASP A 13 6.11 -2.43 -4.45
N LYS A 14 6.68 -3.45 -5.11
CA LYS A 14 6.46 -4.85 -4.76
C LYS A 14 7.47 -5.25 -3.70
N ALA A 15 7.01 -5.65 -2.50
CA ALA A 15 7.89 -6.23 -1.50
C ALA A 15 8.36 -7.61 -1.99
N LYS A 16 9.62 -7.70 -2.43
CA LYS A 16 10.28 -8.92 -2.88
C LYS A 16 11.46 -9.22 -1.95
N GLY A 17 11.61 -10.50 -1.56
CA GLY A 17 12.72 -10.92 -0.72
C GLY A 17 12.61 -10.44 0.72
N ASN A 18 13.76 -10.18 1.35
CA ASN A 18 13.85 -9.77 2.75
C ASN A 18 13.40 -8.31 2.93
N ASP A 19 12.29 -8.11 3.65
CA ASP A 19 11.68 -6.80 3.91
C ASP A 19 12.02 -6.25 5.32
N SER A 20 12.95 -6.88 6.03
CA SER A 20 13.32 -6.52 7.41
C SER A 20 13.92 -5.12 7.52
N GLY A 21 14.80 -4.71 6.61
CA GLY A 21 15.40 -3.37 6.63
C GLY A 21 14.36 -2.26 6.44
N VAL A 22 13.41 -2.45 5.51
CA VAL A 22 12.31 -1.50 5.30
C VAL A 22 11.37 -1.50 6.50
N THR A 23 11.06 -2.67 7.06
CA THR A 23 10.25 -2.77 8.27
C THR A 23 10.92 -2.05 9.44
N ALA A 24 12.23 -2.23 9.62
CA ALA A 24 12.98 -1.57 10.68
C ALA A 24 12.98 -0.04 10.55
N HIS A 25 13.03 0.47 9.32
CA HIS A 25 12.88 1.89 9.04
C HIS A 25 11.46 2.40 9.36
N ILE A 26 10.42 1.69 8.92
CA ILE A 26 9.00 2.06 9.15
C ILE A 26 8.62 2.01 10.63
N GLU A 27 9.05 0.97 11.33
CA GLU A 27 8.77 0.77 12.75
C GLU A 27 9.78 1.51 13.66
N ARG A 28 10.67 2.31 13.07
CA ARG A 28 11.71 3.08 13.77
C ARG A 28 12.57 2.26 14.74
N THR A 29 12.81 0.98 14.44
CA THR A 29 13.79 0.15 15.17
C THR A 29 15.23 0.41 14.70
N TYR A 30 15.38 1.11 13.56
CA TYR A 30 16.62 1.71 13.09
C TYR A 30 16.33 3.15 12.61
N ALA A 31 17.12 4.12 13.07
CA ALA A 31 16.99 5.52 12.69
C ALA A 31 18.09 5.91 11.68
N PRO A 32 17.75 6.24 10.42
CA PRO A 32 18.71 6.78 9.46
C PRO A 32 19.08 8.24 9.78
N ASN A 33 20.16 8.73 9.16
CA ASN A 33 20.73 10.07 9.44
C ASN A 33 19.79 11.24 9.15
N ASN A 34 18.76 11.04 8.32
CA ASN A 34 17.79 12.08 7.94
C ASN A 34 16.58 12.17 8.90
N VAL A 35 16.56 11.38 9.99
CA VAL A 35 15.51 11.43 11.01
C VAL A 35 15.87 12.43 12.10
N ASP A 36 14.95 13.33 12.39
CA ASP A 36 14.98 14.20 13.55
C ASP A 36 14.30 13.51 14.74
N ALA A 37 15.11 13.00 15.67
CA ALA A 37 14.63 12.28 16.85
C ALA A 37 13.70 13.11 17.74
N SER A 38 13.79 14.45 17.71
CA SER A 38 12.89 15.31 18.47
C SER A 38 11.47 15.33 17.91
N ARG A 39 11.31 14.93 16.65
CA ARG A 39 10.04 14.90 15.92
C ARG A 39 9.41 13.51 15.81
N THR A 40 10.11 12.44 16.20
CA THR A 40 9.58 11.06 16.11
C THR A 40 8.27 10.87 16.91
N CYS A 41 8.02 11.69 17.93
CA CYS A 41 6.74 11.70 18.65
C CYS A 41 5.54 12.17 17.80
N PHE A 42 5.78 12.79 16.64
CA PHE A 42 4.74 13.17 15.68
C PHE A 42 4.41 12.07 14.67
N ASN A 43 5.18 10.97 14.65
CA ASN A 43 4.83 9.81 13.86
C ASN A 43 3.57 9.16 14.40
N ARG A 44 2.76 8.59 13.51
CA ARG A 44 1.46 8.01 13.89
C ARG A 44 1.22 6.70 13.16
N GLU A 45 0.84 5.67 13.91
CA GLU A 45 0.27 4.46 13.34
C GLU A 45 -1.18 4.75 12.91
N LEU A 46 -1.50 4.46 11.64
CA LEU A 46 -2.79 4.75 11.02
C LEU A 46 -3.66 3.49 10.85
N VAL A 47 -3.12 2.33 11.22
CA VAL A 47 -3.80 1.03 11.20
C VAL A 47 -3.55 0.33 12.51
N GLN A 48 -4.62 -0.07 13.19
CA GLN A 48 -4.54 -0.92 14.37
C GLN A 48 -4.37 -2.38 13.94
N PHE A 49 -3.38 -3.06 14.53
CA PHE A 49 -3.18 -4.48 14.28
C PHE A 49 -4.23 -5.35 15.02
N PRO A 50 -4.54 -6.54 14.49
CA PRO A 50 -5.33 -7.54 15.21
C PRO A 50 -4.67 -7.96 16.53
N GLU A 51 -5.45 -8.58 17.41
CA GLU A 51 -4.94 -9.10 18.68
C GLU A 51 -3.75 -10.06 18.46
N ASN A 52 -2.71 -9.93 19.28
CA ASN A 52 -1.46 -10.71 19.22
C ASN A 52 -0.59 -10.49 17.96
N ILE A 53 -0.91 -9.49 17.14
CA ILE A 53 -0.07 -9.06 16.02
C ILE A 53 0.67 -7.78 16.44
N THR A 54 1.99 -7.83 16.42
CA THR A 54 2.84 -6.73 16.95
C THR A 54 3.79 -6.14 15.93
N SER A 55 3.79 -6.64 14.69
CA SER A 55 4.64 -6.10 13.62
C SER A 55 3.94 -6.13 12.28
N ARG A 56 4.40 -5.26 11.38
CA ARG A 56 4.01 -5.23 9.98
C ARG A 56 4.20 -6.57 9.29
N THR A 57 5.30 -7.28 9.60
CA THR A 57 5.55 -8.62 9.04
C THR A 57 4.44 -9.58 9.46
N GLN A 58 4.15 -9.68 10.76
CA GLN A 58 3.08 -10.53 11.27
C GLN A 58 1.70 -10.15 10.70
N ALA A 59 1.43 -8.85 10.49
CA ALA A 59 0.17 -8.38 9.90
C ALA A 59 -0.01 -8.87 8.45
N ILE A 60 1.06 -8.87 7.64
CA ILE A 60 1.05 -9.43 6.27
C ILE A 60 0.75 -10.94 6.32
N GLU A 61 1.42 -11.67 7.22
CA GLU A 61 1.26 -13.12 7.34
C GLU A 61 -0.14 -13.50 7.82
N HIS A 62 -0.63 -12.80 8.84
CA HIS A 62 -1.98 -12.95 9.36
C HIS A 62 -3.03 -12.74 8.26
N ARG A 63 -2.90 -11.66 7.47
CA ARG A 63 -3.84 -11.41 6.38
C ARG A 63 -3.79 -12.50 5.31
N ILE A 64 -2.62 -12.97 4.93
CA ILE A 64 -2.47 -14.08 3.97
C ILE A 64 -3.11 -15.38 4.50
N ALA A 65 -2.93 -15.68 5.78
CA ALA A 65 -3.45 -16.88 6.42
C ALA A 65 -4.99 -16.87 6.55
N THR A 66 -5.57 -15.70 6.81
CA THR A 66 -7.02 -15.55 7.07
C THR A 66 -7.85 -15.24 5.83
N ALA A 67 -7.23 -14.86 4.71
CA ALA A 67 -7.93 -14.46 3.48
C ALA A 67 -8.60 -15.60 2.69
N GLY A 68 -8.50 -16.86 3.13
CA GLY A 68 -9.10 -17.99 2.41
C GLY A 68 -8.49 -18.24 1.03
N ILE A 69 -7.19 -17.96 0.87
CA ILE A 69 -6.48 -18.15 -0.39
C ILE A 69 -6.53 -19.64 -0.79
N TYR A 70 -7.01 -19.92 -2.01
CA TYR A 70 -7.31 -21.28 -2.43
C TYR A 70 -6.06 -22.18 -2.59
N ARG A 71 -4.91 -21.60 -2.95
CA ARG A 71 -3.64 -22.34 -3.12
C ARG A 71 -2.60 -21.83 -2.15
N LYS A 72 -1.68 -22.71 -1.74
CA LYS A 72 -0.48 -22.31 -1.02
C LYS A 72 0.22 -21.17 -1.75
N VAL A 73 0.52 -20.10 -1.01
CA VAL A 73 1.35 -18.98 -1.49
C VAL A 73 2.80 -19.47 -1.56
N SER A 74 3.46 -19.29 -2.70
CA SER A 74 4.88 -19.63 -2.83
C SER A 74 5.76 -18.45 -2.39
N ASP A 75 6.99 -18.77 -1.99
CA ASP A 75 7.95 -17.79 -1.46
C ASP A 75 8.34 -16.72 -2.50
N ASN A 76 8.19 -17.04 -3.79
CA ASN A 76 8.46 -16.13 -4.90
C ASN A 76 7.28 -15.19 -5.22
N GLN A 77 6.12 -15.38 -4.60
CA GLN A 77 4.98 -14.48 -4.81
C GLN A 77 5.15 -13.20 -4.00
N VAL A 78 4.71 -12.08 -4.59
CA VAL A 78 4.69 -10.77 -3.92
C VAL A 78 3.64 -10.80 -2.81
N ARG A 79 4.08 -10.88 -1.56
CA ARG A 79 3.24 -10.96 -0.35
C ARG A 79 2.64 -9.61 0.03
N ALA A 80 3.32 -8.51 -0.26
CA ALA A 80 2.86 -7.17 0.04
C ALA A 80 3.27 -6.16 -1.04
N LEU A 81 2.47 -5.10 -1.14
CA LEU A 81 2.76 -3.88 -1.86
C LEU A 81 3.08 -2.79 -0.84
N ARG A 82 4.12 -2.02 -1.11
CA ARG A 82 4.55 -0.88 -0.28
C ARG A 82 4.14 0.40 -0.98
N PHE A 83 3.45 1.25 -0.27
CA PHE A 83 3.00 2.55 -0.73
C PHE A 83 3.79 3.62 0.00
N ILE A 84 4.25 4.61 -0.75
CA ILE A 84 4.69 5.89 -0.20
C ILE A 84 3.72 6.93 -0.73
N LEU A 85 3.01 7.55 0.19
CA LEU A 85 2.05 8.63 -0.07
C LEU A 85 2.62 9.93 0.49
N SER A 86 2.75 10.95 -0.35
CA SER A 86 3.24 12.27 0.06
C SER A 86 2.77 13.34 -0.93
N GLY A 87 3.38 14.51 -0.85
CA GLY A 87 3.21 15.62 -1.76
C GLY A 87 4.55 16.26 -2.11
N SER A 88 4.53 17.44 -2.72
CA SER A 88 5.73 18.26 -2.82
C SER A 88 6.18 18.67 -1.41
N HIS A 89 7.49 18.88 -1.22
CA HIS A 89 8.02 19.32 0.06
C HIS A 89 7.29 20.56 0.59
N GLU A 90 7.11 21.56 -0.27
CA GLU A 90 6.40 22.81 0.06
C GLU A 90 4.94 22.57 0.45
N ASP A 91 4.22 21.71 -0.28
CA ASP A 91 2.81 21.40 0.02
C ASP A 91 2.68 20.65 1.35
N MET A 92 3.54 19.67 1.62
CA MET A 92 3.47 18.88 2.86
C MET A 92 3.82 19.73 4.09
N LEU A 93 4.83 20.59 4.00
CA LEU A 93 5.14 21.54 5.08
C LEU A 93 4.01 22.55 5.29
N ARG A 94 3.32 22.97 4.23
CA ARG A 94 2.13 23.82 4.35
C ARG A 94 1.00 23.09 5.09
N ILE A 95 0.69 21.86 4.69
CA ILE A 95 -0.33 21.01 5.34
C ILE A 95 -0.01 20.80 6.82
N GLU A 96 1.26 20.52 7.15
CA GLU A 96 1.73 20.39 8.53
C GLU A 96 1.55 21.68 9.32
N LYS A 97 2.03 22.80 8.79
CA LYS A 97 1.93 24.12 9.44
C LYS A 97 0.48 24.57 9.65
N GLU A 98 -0.42 24.22 8.73
CA GLU A 98 -1.85 24.50 8.83
C GLU A 98 -2.58 23.54 9.80
N GLY A 99 -1.90 22.53 10.35
CA GLY A 99 -2.51 21.53 11.25
C GLY A 99 -3.39 20.50 10.52
N ARG A 100 -3.28 20.40 9.19
CA ARG A 100 -4.14 19.59 8.32
C ARG A 100 -3.59 18.20 8.02
N LEU A 101 -2.49 17.80 8.67
CA LEU A 101 -1.91 16.46 8.48
C LEU A 101 -2.89 15.35 8.83
N SER A 102 -3.76 15.52 9.83
CA SER A 102 -4.78 14.53 10.19
C SER A 102 -5.79 14.33 9.06
N GLU A 103 -6.32 15.41 8.49
CA GLU A 103 -7.26 15.38 7.36
C GLU A 103 -6.63 14.67 6.15
N TRP A 104 -5.37 15.03 5.83
CA TRP A 104 -4.63 14.40 4.75
C TRP A 104 -4.38 12.90 4.99
N CYS A 105 -4.08 12.50 6.23
CA CYS A 105 -3.93 11.09 6.60
C CYS A 105 -5.25 10.33 6.43
N GLU A 106 -6.37 10.90 6.88
CA GLU A 106 -7.70 10.29 6.74
C GLU A 106 -8.08 10.11 5.27
N ALA A 107 -7.95 11.16 4.45
CA ALA A 107 -8.22 11.09 3.01
C ALA A 107 -7.35 10.04 2.30
N SER A 108 -6.07 9.96 2.67
CA SER A 108 -5.13 8.98 2.13
C SER A 108 -5.50 7.55 2.51
N MET A 109 -5.85 7.32 3.77
CA MET A 109 -6.25 6.01 4.27
C MET A 109 -7.60 5.57 3.69
N ASP A 110 -8.55 6.48 3.53
CA ASP A 110 -9.83 6.19 2.91
C ASP A 110 -9.67 5.81 1.45
N TRP A 111 -8.83 6.52 0.69
CA TRP A 111 -8.51 6.14 -0.67
C TRP A 111 -7.88 4.75 -0.75
N LEU A 112 -6.92 4.41 0.12
CA LEU A 112 -6.32 3.08 0.17
C LEU A 112 -7.35 1.99 0.47
N ARG A 113 -8.21 2.20 1.47
CA ARG A 113 -9.23 1.24 1.90
C ARG A 113 -10.30 1.02 0.83
N GLN A 114 -10.73 2.08 0.16
CA GLN A 114 -11.70 2.00 -0.94
C GLN A 114 -11.10 1.32 -2.17
N THR A 115 -9.84 1.61 -2.50
CA THR A 115 -9.18 1.13 -3.72
C THR A 115 -8.72 -0.32 -3.62
N PHE A 116 -8.17 -0.71 -2.47
CA PHE A 116 -7.54 -2.02 -2.28
C PHE A 116 -8.32 -2.94 -1.34
N GLY A 117 -9.36 -2.44 -0.68
CA GLY A 117 -10.13 -3.14 0.34
C GLY A 117 -9.55 -2.92 1.73
N ALA A 118 -10.40 -2.58 2.70
CA ALA A 118 -9.98 -2.23 4.06
C ALA A 118 -9.16 -3.34 4.74
N GLU A 119 -9.57 -4.61 4.59
CA GLU A 119 -8.82 -5.76 5.14
C GLU A 119 -7.44 -5.97 4.52
N ASN A 120 -7.20 -5.44 3.32
CA ASN A 120 -5.94 -5.61 2.62
C ASN A 120 -4.92 -4.54 3.00
N VAL A 121 -5.33 -3.42 3.60
CA VAL A 121 -4.43 -2.39 4.15
C VAL A 121 -4.04 -2.80 5.56
N VAL A 122 -2.91 -3.52 5.68
CA VAL A 122 -2.54 -4.22 6.92
C VAL A 122 -1.64 -3.43 7.85
N ALA A 123 -0.97 -2.40 7.34
CA ALA A 123 -0.16 -1.49 8.14
C ALA A 123 -0.09 -0.13 7.43
N ALA A 124 -0.10 0.95 8.19
CA ALA A 124 0.26 2.26 7.68
C ALA A 124 0.83 3.14 8.80
N THR A 125 1.89 3.88 8.49
CA THR A 125 2.59 4.74 9.44
C THR A 125 2.88 6.09 8.78
N LEU A 126 2.48 7.17 9.43
CA LEU A 126 2.93 8.53 9.11
C LEU A 126 4.33 8.73 9.68
N HIS A 127 5.28 9.10 8.83
CA HIS A 127 6.55 9.69 9.23
C HIS A 127 6.46 11.20 9.06
N ALA A 128 6.57 11.93 10.18
CA ALA A 128 6.65 13.39 10.24
C ALA A 128 7.96 13.87 10.87
N ASP A 129 8.90 12.94 11.10
CA ASP A 129 10.23 13.15 11.66
C ASP A 129 11.34 13.19 10.60
N GLU A 130 11.00 13.10 9.32
CA GLU A 130 11.89 13.31 8.19
C GLU A 130 11.64 14.69 7.54
N GLU A 131 12.40 15.02 6.50
CA GLU A 131 12.33 16.32 5.82
C GLU A 131 10.94 16.62 5.23
N THR A 132 10.26 15.60 4.68
CA THR A 132 8.93 15.74 4.09
C THR A 132 7.97 14.72 4.71
N PRO A 133 6.85 15.13 5.31
CA PRO A 133 5.86 14.19 5.83
C PRO A 133 5.37 13.22 4.76
N HIS A 134 5.32 11.93 5.09
CA HIS A 134 4.86 10.88 4.18
C HIS A 134 4.27 9.68 4.93
N ILE A 135 3.41 8.93 4.26
CA ILE A 135 2.83 7.70 4.80
C ILE A 135 3.48 6.50 4.11
N HIS A 136 4.02 5.59 4.91
CA HIS A 136 4.31 4.23 4.48
C HIS A 136 3.09 3.36 4.71
N ALA A 137 2.45 2.88 3.65
CA ALA A 137 1.34 1.94 3.75
C ALA A 137 1.69 0.58 3.14
N THR A 138 1.08 -0.47 3.67
CA THR A 138 1.32 -1.85 3.28
C THR A 138 0.02 -2.52 2.92
N VAL A 139 -0.06 -2.98 1.67
CA VAL A 139 -1.25 -3.62 1.12
C VAL A 139 -0.95 -5.05 0.71
N VAL A 140 -1.73 -6.02 1.17
CA VAL A 140 -1.65 -7.40 0.70
C VAL A 140 -2.49 -7.53 -0.58
N PRO A 141 -1.90 -7.88 -1.75
CA PRO A 141 -2.60 -7.86 -3.04
C PRO A 141 -3.50 -9.10 -3.23
N ILE A 142 -4.50 -9.25 -2.36
CA ILE A 142 -5.51 -10.30 -2.47
C ILE A 142 -6.58 -9.85 -3.46
N VAL A 143 -6.85 -10.72 -4.44
CA VAL A 143 -7.87 -10.50 -5.46
C VAL A 143 -8.79 -11.70 -5.55
N GLN A 144 -10.05 -11.43 -5.87
CA GLN A 144 -11.06 -12.44 -6.18
C GLN A 144 -11.61 -12.17 -7.58
N GLY A 145 -11.83 -13.23 -8.36
CA GLY A 145 -12.39 -13.12 -9.71
C GLY A 145 -11.64 -13.96 -10.73
N GLU A 146 -11.96 -13.78 -11.99
CA GLU A 146 -11.26 -14.45 -13.09
C GLU A 146 -9.80 -13.96 -13.19
N ARG A 147 -8.89 -14.85 -13.57
CA ARG A 147 -7.49 -14.48 -13.82
C ARG A 147 -7.42 -13.69 -15.10
N ARG A 148 -6.69 -12.56 -15.11
CA ARG A 148 -6.57 -11.68 -16.29
C ARG A 148 -6.18 -12.46 -17.56
N LYS A 149 -5.19 -13.35 -17.45
CA LYS A 149 -4.70 -14.18 -18.57
C LYS A 149 -5.59 -15.38 -18.89
N ALA A 150 -6.71 -15.59 -18.20
CA ALA A 150 -7.55 -16.76 -18.42
C ALA A 150 -8.17 -16.78 -19.82
N LYS A 151 -8.58 -15.60 -20.34
CA LYS A 151 -9.12 -15.45 -21.70
C LYS A 151 -8.06 -15.71 -22.76
N ASP A 152 -6.94 -14.98 -22.71
CA ASP A 152 -5.80 -15.20 -23.62
C ASP A 152 -5.33 -16.67 -23.63
N GLU A 153 -5.31 -17.31 -22.45
CA GLU A 153 -4.90 -18.71 -22.34
C GLU A 153 -5.97 -19.71 -22.84
N ALA A 154 -7.26 -19.33 -22.85
CA ALA A 154 -8.34 -20.13 -23.44
C ALA A 154 -8.30 -20.06 -24.97
N ASP A 155 -8.05 -18.87 -25.51
CA ASP A 155 -7.96 -18.62 -26.95
C ASP A 155 -6.73 -19.32 -27.58
N ASN A 156 -5.66 -19.50 -26.80
CA ASN A 156 -4.45 -20.23 -27.22
C ASN A 156 -4.60 -21.78 -27.23
N GLY A 157 -5.83 -22.32 -27.13
CA GLY A 157 -6.17 -23.69 -27.54
C GLY A 157 -5.61 -24.84 -26.70
N LYS A 158 -4.87 -24.59 -25.61
CA LYS A 158 -4.35 -25.68 -24.74
C LYS A 158 -5.49 -26.29 -23.92
N ARG A 159 -5.72 -27.60 -24.06
CA ARG A 159 -6.64 -28.38 -23.20
C ARG A 159 -6.27 -28.14 -21.73
N LYS A 160 -7.23 -27.63 -20.94
CA LYS A 160 -7.07 -27.42 -19.51
C LYS A 160 -8.13 -28.16 -18.70
N TYR A 161 -7.71 -28.67 -17.56
CA TYR A 161 -8.60 -29.16 -16.52
C TYR A 161 -9.57 -28.05 -16.08
N LYS A 162 -10.85 -28.40 -15.89
CA LYS A 162 -11.86 -27.48 -15.33
C LYS A 162 -11.39 -27.02 -13.96
N THR A 163 -11.03 -25.74 -13.85
CA THR A 163 -10.65 -25.12 -12.57
C THR A 163 -11.82 -24.28 -12.06
N LYS A 164 -12.09 -24.33 -10.75
CA LYS A 164 -13.13 -23.49 -10.14
C LYS A 164 -12.86 -22.00 -10.43
N ARG A 165 -13.89 -21.25 -10.82
CA ARG A 165 -13.83 -19.82 -11.11
C ARG A 165 -13.82 -18.99 -9.81
N ASN A 166 -13.39 -17.74 -9.90
CA ASN A 166 -13.49 -16.73 -8.83
C ASN A 166 -12.83 -17.09 -7.50
N LYS A 167 -11.65 -17.74 -7.57
CA LYS A 167 -10.85 -18.06 -6.38
C LYS A 167 -10.17 -16.83 -5.81
N VAL A 168 -10.13 -16.74 -4.49
CA VAL A 168 -9.27 -15.80 -3.78
C VAL A 168 -7.82 -16.19 -3.98
N ARG A 169 -7.00 -15.24 -4.41
CA ARG A 169 -5.56 -15.43 -4.69
C ARG A 169 -4.76 -14.20 -4.34
N LEU A 170 -3.48 -14.40 -4.07
CA LEU A 170 -2.49 -13.33 -4.00
C LEU A 170 -1.96 -13.02 -5.42
N CYS A 171 -2.18 -11.81 -5.92
CA CYS A 171 -1.76 -11.43 -7.28
C CYS A 171 -1.47 -9.94 -7.42
N ALA A 172 -0.22 -9.54 -7.20
CA ALA A 172 0.23 -8.16 -7.44
C ALA A 172 0.05 -7.71 -8.89
N ASP A 173 0.16 -8.60 -9.88
CA ASP A 173 0.05 -8.25 -11.30
C ASP A 173 -1.39 -7.93 -11.73
N ASP A 174 -2.40 -8.43 -11.02
CA ASP A 174 -3.80 -8.06 -11.25
C ASP A 174 -4.16 -6.72 -10.58
N VAL A 175 -3.41 -6.34 -9.55
CA VAL A 175 -3.54 -5.05 -8.85
C VAL A 175 -2.76 -3.94 -9.60
N LEU A 176 -1.55 -4.24 -10.07
CA LEU A 176 -0.63 -3.27 -10.68
C LEU A 176 -0.58 -3.40 -12.20
N THR A 177 -1.73 -3.24 -12.85
CA THR A 177 -1.77 -3.11 -14.32
C THR A 177 -1.46 -1.67 -14.73
N PRO A 178 -0.89 -1.42 -15.92
CA PRO A 178 -0.61 -0.05 -16.37
C PRO A 178 -1.85 0.88 -16.29
N LYS A 179 -3.01 0.38 -16.73
CA LYS A 179 -4.28 1.12 -16.65
C LYS A 179 -4.66 1.47 -15.20
N LYS A 180 -4.52 0.53 -14.28
CA LYS A 180 -4.82 0.76 -12.86
C LYS A 180 -3.84 1.75 -12.23
N LEU A 181 -2.55 1.68 -12.57
CA LEU A 181 -1.55 2.62 -12.06
C LEU A 181 -1.87 4.06 -12.48
N GLU A 182 -2.27 4.29 -13.72
CA GLU A 182 -2.72 5.60 -14.20
C GLU A 182 -3.99 6.09 -13.47
N GLU A 183 -4.95 5.19 -13.28
CA GLU A 183 -6.17 5.45 -12.51
C GLU A 183 -5.84 5.79 -11.05
N TYR A 184 -4.89 5.10 -10.43
CA TYR A 184 -4.47 5.35 -9.06
C TYR A 184 -3.85 6.73 -8.89
N GLN A 185 -2.97 7.15 -9.80
CA GLN A 185 -2.41 8.51 -9.76
C GLN A 185 -3.52 9.56 -9.85
N THR A 186 -4.48 9.37 -10.75
CA THR A 186 -5.58 10.33 -10.96
C THR A 186 -6.55 10.37 -9.77
N THR A 187 -6.95 9.21 -9.26
CA THR A 187 -7.93 9.11 -8.16
C THR A 187 -7.34 9.53 -6.83
N TYR A 188 -6.08 9.16 -6.56
CA TYR A 188 -5.39 9.59 -5.34
C TYR A 188 -5.14 11.10 -5.34
N ALA A 189 -4.72 11.68 -6.46
CA ALA A 189 -4.55 13.13 -6.56
C ALA A 189 -5.84 13.90 -6.22
N ARG A 190 -7.00 13.38 -6.63
CA ARG A 190 -8.31 13.96 -6.28
C ARG A 190 -8.64 13.79 -4.79
N ALA A 191 -8.37 12.62 -4.21
CA ALA A 191 -8.65 12.36 -2.80
C ALA A 191 -7.76 13.19 -1.87
N ALA A 192 -6.46 13.29 -2.16
CA ALA A 192 -5.49 14.00 -1.32
C ALA A 192 -5.50 15.53 -1.49
N SER A 193 -6.19 16.05 -2.50
CA SER A 193 -6.35 17.50 -2.73
C SER A 193 -7.70 18.05 -2.26
N ALA A 194 -8.57 17.21 -1.71
CA ALA A 194 -9.87 17.60 -1.14
C ALA A 194 -9.68 18.21 0.25
#